data_AF-A0A8J4U096-F1
#
_entry.id   AF-A0A8J4U096-F1
#
_cell.length_a   1.000
_cell.length_b   1.000
_cell.length_c   1.000
_cell.angle_alpha   90.00
_cell.angle_beta   90.00
_cell.angle_gamma   90.00
#
_symmetry.space_group_name_H-M   'P 1'
#
loop_
_entity.id
_entity.type
_entity.pdbx_description
1 polymer ?
#
loop_
_entity_poly.entity_id
_entity_poly.type
_entity_poly.pdbx_seq_one_letter_code
_entity_poly.pdbx_strand_id
1 'polypeptide(L)'
;DHTMQWMYGCQLHDDGTTGGNDLYSYDGTDFLYLDMSTPSWHAANKKAELFKNKWDTTGEEATHMRKYLDNQCINSLKEYVSLLSRLQSSQRKVPPEVSVFQKHSSSPEVVCHTTGFFSKPLNMTWQKDGEDVREDVELRETLPNQDGSFQKRSILRVPAEELKKHNYTCVVQHSSLEKELVKLVPPESQVPR
;
A
#
# COMPACT_ATOMS: atom_id res chain seq x y z
N ASP A 1 -0.27 0.17 34.18
CA ASP A 1 -0.50 1.09 33.06
C ASP A 1 -1.78 0.72 32.35
N HIS A 2 -2.54 1.70 31.87
CA HIS A 2 -3.79 1.51 31.13
C HIS A 2 -3.78 2.39 29.89
N THR A 3 -4.47 1.98 28.83
CA THR A 3 -4.55 2.71 27.56
C THR A 3 -5.99 2.80 27.07
N MET A 4 -6.39 4.00 26.64
CA MET A 4 -7.61 4.21 25.86
C MET A 4 -7.22 4.52 24.42
N GLN A 5 -7.85 3.86 23.46
CA GLN A 5 -7.65 4.09 22.03
C GLN A 5 -8.97 4.59 21.43
N TRP A 6 -8.87 5.54 20.52
CA TRP A 6 -10.01 6.12 19.84
C TRP A 6 -9.75 6.10 18.33
N MET A 7 -10.61 5.42 17.60
CA MET A 7 -10.57 5.32 16.14
C MET A 7 -11.91 5.77 15.58
N TYR A 8 -11.88 6.86 14.82
CA TYR A 8 -13.07 7.37 14.15
C TYR A 8 -12.74 7.81 12.72
N GLY A 9 -13.75 7.80 11.86
CA GLY A 9 -13.61 8.23 10.48
C GLY A 9 -14.82 7.89 9.63
N CYS A 10 -14.86 8.47 8.44
CA CYS A 10 -15.90 8.22 7.44
C CYS A 10 -15.31 7.59 6.19
N GLN A 11 -16.15 6.89 5.44
CA GLN A 11 -15.79 6.22 4.20
C GLN A 11 -16.66 6.74 3.06
N LEU A 12 -16.06 6.92 1.89
CA LEU A 12 -16.75 7.24 0.64
C LEU A 12 -16.46 6.10 -0.35
N HIS A 13 -17.50 5.45 -0.83
CA HIS A 13 -17.41 4.34 -1.76
C HIS A 13 -17.60 4.81 -3.21
N ASP A 14 -17.14 4.01 -4.17
CA ASP A 14 -17.20 4.33 -5.60
C ASP A 14 -18.64 4.46 -6.13
N ASP A 15 -19.59 3.74 -5.52
CA ASP A 15 -21.03 3.82 -5.83
C ASP A 15 -21.72 5.07 -5.22
N GLY A 16 -20.96 5.91 -4.52
CA GLY A 16 -21.43 7.12 -3.87
C GLY A 16 -22.03 6.90 -2.48
N THR A 17 -22.10 5.66 -1.99
CA THR A 17 -22.51 5.38 -0.62
C THR A 17 -21.46 5.86 0.38
N THR A 18 -21.91 6.17 1.59
CA THR A 18 -21.07 6.71 2.67
C THR A 18 -21.17 5.85 3.91
N GLY A 19 -20.05 5.69 4.62
CA GLY A 19 -19.96 5.02 5.91
C GLY A 19 -19.37 5.95 6.97
N GLY A 20 -19.54 5.56 8.23
CA GLY A 20 -18.91 6.19 9.38
C GLY A 20 -18.63 5.15 10.45
N ASN A 21 -17.58 5.37 11.23
CA ASN A 21 -17.21 4.55 12.36
C ASN A 21 -16.68 5.44 13.48
N ASP A 22 -17.01 5.10 14.72
CA ASP A 22 -16.38 5.64 15.92
C ASP A 22 -16.30 4.53 16.97
N LEU A 23 -15.07 4.16 17.35
CA LEU A 23 -14.76 3.06 18.24
C LEU A 23 -13.78 3.52 19.33
N TYR A 24 -14.08 3.10 20.54
CA TYR A 24 -13.19 3.17 21.69
C TYR A 24 -12.76 1.77 22.11
N SER A 25 -11.47 1.61 22.40
CA SER A 25 -10.90 0.40 22.98
C SER A 25 -10.18 0.73 24.28
N TYR A 26 -10.28 -0.15 25.28
CA TYR A 26 -9.61 -0.03 26.57
C TYR A 26 -8.69 -1.23 26.77
N ASP A 27 -7.41 -0.97 27.04
CA ASP A 27 -6.35 -1.98 27.15
C ASP A 27 -6.34 -2.96 25.97
N GLY A 28 -6.50 -2.43 24.75
CA GLY A 28 -6.48 -3.20 23.50
C GLY A 28 -7.75 -4.00 23.21
N THR A 29 -8.79 -3.88 24.04
CA THR A 29 -10.07 -4.60 23.88
C THR A 29 -11.20 -3.62 23.58
N ASP A 30 -12.17 -4.02 22.75
CA ASP A 30 -13.36 -3.23 22.43
C ASP A 30 -14.07 -2.75 23.69
N PHE A 31 -14.48 -1.48 23.68
CA PHE A 31 -15.09 -0.82 24.82
C PHE A 31 -16.42 -0.19 24.43
N LEU A 32 -16.42 0.81 23.55
CA LEU A 32 -17.63 1.44 22.99
C LEU A 32 -17.55 1.52 21.48
N TYR A 33 -18.70 1.47 20.81
CA TYR A 33 -18.79 1.85 19.40
C TYR A 33 -20.11 2.56 19.12
N LEU A 34 -20.06 3.52 18.20
CA LEU A 34 -21.24 4.26 17.75
C LEU A 34 -22.02 3.42 16.75
N ASP A 35 -23.31 3.20 16.99
CA ASP A 35 -24.21 2.69 15.97
C ASP A 35 -24.56 3.79 14.98
N MET A 36 -24.32 3.53 13.71
CA MET A 36 -24.63 4.48 12.64
C MET A 36 -26.09 4.37 12.17
N SER A 37 -26.78 3.27 12.49
CA SER A 37 -28.21 3.09 12.18
C SER A 37 -29.09 3.84 13.19
N THR A 38 -28.73 3.77 14.46
CA THR A 38 -29.38 4.48 15.57
C THR A 38 -28.35 5.34 16.28
N PRO A 39 -28.56 6.66 16.53
CA PRO A 39 -27.54 7.53 17.10
C PRO A 39 -27.32 7.21 18.59
N SER A 40 -26.66 6.10 18.88
CA SER A 40 -26.44 5.58 20.22
C SER A 40 -25.16 4.78 20.32
N TRP A 41 -24.52 4.83 21.49
CA TRP A 41 -23.36 4.00 21.79
C TRP A 41 -23.78 2.59 22.21
N HIS A 42 -23.05 1.59 21.73
CA HIS A 42 -23.11 0.24 22.26
C HIS A 42 -21.89 -0.05 23.12
N ALA A 43 -22.11 -0.77 24.21
CA ALA A 43 -21.08 -1.16 25.14
C ALA A 43 -20.69 -2.62 24.92
N ALA A 44 -19.39 -2.88 24.81
CA ALA A 44 -18.87 -4.23 24.59
C ALA A 44 -18.87 -5.07 25.87
N ASN A 45 -18.93 -4.44 27.05
CA ASN A 45 -18.92 -5.12 28.35
C ASN A 45 -19.57 -4.26 29.45
N LYS A 46 -19.81 -4.86 30.62
CA LYS A 46 -20.46 -4.19 31.77
C LYS A 46 -19.71 -2.94 32.27
N LYS A 47 -18.38 -2.89 32.17
CA LYS A 47 -17.61 -1.69 32.56
C LYS A 47 -17.88 -0.56 31.56
N ALA A 48 -17.96 -0.88 30.27
CA ALA A 48 -18.34 0.07 29.23
C ALA A 48 -19.80 0.53 29.37
N GLU A 49 -20.74 -0.32 29.81
CA GLU A 49 -22.13 0.11 30.07
C GLU A 49 -22.20 1.17 31.18
N LEU A 50 -21.47 0.95 32.28
CA LEU A 50 -21.37 1.93 33.37
C LEU A 50 -20.77 3.25 32.89
N PHE A 51 -19.73 3.18 32.06
CA PHE A 51 -19.11 4.37 31.47
C PHE A 51 -20.07 5.09 30.51
N LYS A 52 -20.68 4.38 29.55
CA LYS A 52 -21.65 4.90 28.59
C LYS A 52 -22.78 5.65 29.28
N ASN A 53 -23.41 5.05 30.30
CA ASN A 53 -24.56 5.65 30.98
C ASN A 53 -24.21 6.95 31.70
N LYS A 54 -22.94 7.12 32.11
CA LYS A 54 -22.42 8.36 32.70
C LYS A 54 -21.95 9.37 31.64
N TRP A 55 -21.38 8.88 30.53
CA TRP A 55 -20.79 9.70 29.48
C TRP A 55 -21.85 10.32 28.56
N ASP A 56 -22.81 9.52 28.10
CA ASP A 56 -23.83 9.92 27.13
C ASP A 56 -25.23 9.60 27.65
N THR A 57 -25.57 10.16 28.82
CA THR A 57 -26.86 9.93 29.47
C THR A 57 -28.04 10.40 28.61
N THR A 58 -27.87 11.48 27.84
CA THR A 58 -28.92 12.10 27.01
C THR A 58 -28.89 11.64 25.55
N GLY A 59 -27.84 10.97 25.09
CA GLY A 59 -27.64 10.62 23.68
C GLY A 59 -27.12 11.77 22.82
N GLU A 60 -26.80 12.92 23.42
CA GLU A 60 -26.32 14.10 22.72
C GLU A 60 -24.94 13.88 22.08
N GLU A 61 -24.06 13.14 22.76
CA GLU A 61 -22.71 12.84 22.24
C GLU A 61 -22.79 11.93 21.02
N ALA A 62 -23.58 10.86 21.09
CA ALA A 62 -23.82 9.98 19.95
C ALA A 62 -24.44 10.73 18.75
N THR A 63 -25.40 11.63 19.03
CA THR A 63 -26.05 12.43 17.99
C THR A 63 -25.08 13.42 17.35
N HIS A 64 -24.27 14.10 18.15
CA HIS A 64 -23.26 15.04 17.67
C HIS A 64 -22.24 14.34 16.77
N MET A 65 -21.69 13.23 17.25
CA MET A 65 -20.65 12.52 16.53
C MET A 65 -21.17 11.91 15.24
N ARG A 66 -22.37 11.33 15.25
CA ARG A 66 -23.03 10.88 14.01
C ARG A 66 -23.17 12.02 13.01
N LYS A 67 -23.65 13.19 13.46
CA LYS A 67 -23.80 14.36 12.58
C LYS A 67 -22.46 14.81 11.99
N TYR A 68 -21.39 14.76 12.77
CA TYR A 68 -20.03 15.04 12.28
C TYR A 68 -19.61 14.05 11.20
N LEU A 69 -19.76 12.75 11.45
CA LEU A 69 -19.40 11.67 10.54
C LEU A 69 -20.19 11.72 9.23
N ASP A 70 -21.51 11.91 9.30
CA ASP A 70 -22.41 11.95 8.13
C ASP A 70 -22.19 13.20 7.25
N ASN A 71 -21.67 14.31 7.82
CA ASN A 71 -21.58 15.59 7.12
C ASN A 71 -20.16 16.11 6.98
N GLN A 72 -19.57 16.59 8.08
CA GLN A 72 -18.30 17.30 8.04
C GLN A 72 -17.17 16.38 7.57
N CYS A 73 -17.10 15.17 8.10
CA CYS A 73 -16.09 14.20 7.69
C CYS A 73 -16.23 13.87 6.20
N ILE A 74 -17.43 13.55 5.72
CA ILE A 74 -17.66 13.21 4.30
C ILE A 74 -17.32 14.39 3.37
N ASN A 75 -17.70 15.61 3.75
CA ASN A 75 -17.38 16.80 2.95
C ASN A 75 -15.87 17.02 2.86
N SER A 76 -15.15 16.95 3.99
CA SER A 76 -13.70 17.03 3.98
C SER A 76 -13.07 15.91 3.17
N LEU A 77 -13.57 14.67 3.28
CA LEU A 77 -13.07 13.54 2.50
C LEU A 77 -13.24 13.75 0.99
N LYS A 78 -14.38 14.26 0.54
CA LYS A 78 -14.61 14.62 -0.87
C LYS A 78 -13.63 15.70 -1.36
N GLU A 79 -13.38 16.72 -0.55
CA GLU A 79 -12.39 17.76 -0.87
C GLU A 79 -10.99 17.18 -0.99
N TYR A 80 -10.56 16.35 -0.03
CA TYR A 80 -9.26 15.68 -0.09
C TYR A 80 -9.12 14.78 -1.31
N VAL A 81 -10.13 13.95 -1.62
CA VAL A 81 -10.10 13.09 -2.81
C VAL A 81 -9.98 13.93 -4.09
N SER A 82 -10.74 15.03 -4.21
CA SER A 82 -10.65 15.94 -5.35
C SER A 82 -9.29 16.60 -5.47
N LEU A 83 -8.74 17.11 -4.37
CA LEU A 83 -7.40 17.71 -4.31
C LEU A 83 -6.32 16.70 -4.69
N LEU A 84 -6.36 15.50 -4.09
CA LEU A 84 -5.39 14.44 -4.38
C LEU A 84 -5.50 13.96 -5.83
N SER A 85 -6.70 13.87 -6.40
CA SER A 85 -6.91 13.51 -7.81
C SER A 85 -6.31 14.56 -8.74
N ARG A 86 -6.51 15.86 -8.44
CA ARG A 86 -5.88 16.95 -9.18
C ARG A 86 -4.36 16.89 -9.06
N LEU A 87 -3.85 16.67 -7.86
CA LEU A 87 -2.41 16.49 -7.63
C LEU A 87 -1.87 15.27 -8.38
N GLN A 88 -2.59 14.15 -8.44
CA GLN A 88 -2.22 12.96 -9.20
C GLN A 88 -2.23 13.21 -10.72
N SER A 89 -3.23 13.93 -11.24
CA SER A 89 -3.23 14.33 -12.65
C SER A 89 -2.09 15.30 -12.99
N SER A 90 -1.60 16.04 -11.98
CA SER A 90 -0.44 16.93 -12.05
C SER A 90 0.87 16.24 -11.60
N GLN A 91 0.82 14.98 -11.14
CA GLN A 91 1.96 14.37 -10.46
C GLN A 91 3.07 14.13 -11.47
N ARG A 92 4.27 14.60 -11.09
CA ARG A 92 5.50 14.42 -11.85
C ARG A 92 5.78 12.92 -11.98
N LYS A 93 5.71 12.42 -13.20
CA LYS A 93 6.17 11.08 -13.53
C LYS A 93 7.70 11.09 -13.53
N VAL A 94 8.30 10.29 -12.66
CA VAL A 94 9.75 10.13 -12.55
C VAL A 94 10.11 8.73 -13.02
N PRO A 95 11.00 8.59 -14.01
CA PRO A 95 11.40 7.29 -14.52
C PRO A 95 12.20 6.47 -13.52
N PRO A 96 12.03 5.14 -13.52
CA PRO A 96 12.84 4.25 -12.70
C PRO A 96 14.28 4.18 -13.14
N GLU A 97 15.16 4.01 -12.16
CA GLU A 97 16.49 3.46 -12.34
C GLU A 97 16.43 1.94 -12.14
N VAL A 98 17.00 1.18 -13.08
CA VAL A 98 16.97 -0.29 -13.07
C VAL A 98 18.39 -0.84 -13.03
N SER A 99 18.66 -1.69 -12.03
CA SER A 99 19.89 -2.45 -11.88
C SER A 99 19.59 -3.93 -11.85
N VAL A 100 20.44 -4.75 -12.47
CA VAL A 100 20.34 -6.21 -12.48
C VAL A 100 21.66 -6.78 -12.01
N PHE A 101 21.62 -7.64 -11.00
CA PHE A 101 22.81 -8.24 -10.40
C PHE A 101 22.54 -9.65 -9.92
N GLN A 102 23.59 -10.46 -9.85
CA GLN A 102 23.53 -11.83 -9.34
C GLN A 102 23.88 -11.83 -7.85
N LYS A 103 23.15 -12.60 -7.05
CA LYS A 103 23.46 -12.82 -5.63
C LYS A 103 24.15 -14.17 -5.48
N HIS A 104 25.42 -14.14 -5.08
CA HIS A 104 26.17 -15.37 -4.81
C HIS A 104 25.72 -15.98 -3.49
N SER A 105 24.89 -17.03 -3.58
CA SER A 105 24.50 -17.86 -2.45
C SER A 105 24.51 -19.33 -2.87
N SER A 106 24.17 -20.26 -1.97
CA SER A 106 24.04 -21.68 -2.31
C SER A 106 23.00 -21.97 -3.42
N SER A 107 22.08 -21.03 -3.66
CA SER A 107 21.20 -21.00 -4.83
C SER A 107 21.48 -19.71 -5.63
N PRO A 108 21.92 -19.78 -6.89
CA PRO A 108 22.12 -18.58 -7.71
C PRO A 108 20.76 -17.87 -7.92
N GLU A 109 20.69 -16.62 -7.46
CA GLU A 109 19.52 -15.76 -7.64
C GLU A 109 19.93 -14.54 -8.46
N VAL A 110 19.10 -14.15 -9.43
CA VAL A 110 19.26 -12.92 -10.18
C VAL A 110 18.23 -11.92 -9.70
N VAL A 111 18.68 -10.73 -9.31
CA VAL A 111 17.83 -9.68 -8.77
C VAL A 111 17.77 -8.52 -9.75
N CYS A 112 16.56 -8.17 -10.16
CA CYS A 112 16.27 -6.90 -10.81
C CYS A 112 15.74 -5.94 -9.75
N HIS A 113 16.52 -4.90 -9.44
CA HIS A 113 16.14 -3.85 -8.50
C HIS A 113 15.83 -2.56 -9.25
N THR A 114 14.60 -2.09 -9.05
CA THR A 114 14.06 -0.89 -9.67
C THR A 114 13.76 0.12 -8.57
N THR A 115 14.28 1.34 -8.68
CA THR A 115 14.15 2.37 -7.62
C THR A 115 14.04 3.77 -8.21
N GLY A 116 13.68 4.76 -7.38
CA GLY A 116 13.66 6.18 -7.74
C GLY A 116 12.45 6.60 -8.58
N PHE A 117 11.46 5.72 -8.77
CA PHE A 117 10.33 6.00 -9.66
C PHE A 117 9.11 6.57 -8.96
N PHE A 118 8.30 7.27 -9.76
CA PHE A 118 6.99 7.77 -9.40
C PHE A 118 6.10 7.90 -10.65
N SER A 119 4.84 7.48 -10.69
CA SER A 119 3.96 7.04 -9.60
C SER A 119 4.12 5.56 -9.22
N LYS A 120 3.43 5.13 -8.15
CA LYS A 120 3.56 3.79 -7.54
C LYS A 120 3.34 2.60 -8.51
N PRO A 121 2.38 2.62 -9.46
CA PRO A 121 2.14 1.47 -10.33
C PRO A 121 3.31 1.20 -11.28
N LEU A 122 3.91 0.01 -11.15
CA LEU A 122 5.04 -0.44 -11.96
C LEU A 122 4.97 -1.95 -12.18
N ASN A 123 5.14 -2.35 -13.45
CA ASN A 123 5.16 -3.75 -13.88
C ASN A 123 6.61 -4.20 -14.16
N MET A 124 6.94 -5.41 -13.70
CA MET A 124 8.24 -6.04 -13.91
C MET A 124 8.02 -7.48 -14.38
N THR A 125 8.66 -7.87 -15.47
CA THR A 125 8.66 -9.25 -15.98
C THR A 125 10.08 -9.68 -16.30
N TRP A 126 10.27 -10.99 -16.42
CA TRP A 126 11.51 -11.60 -16.91
C TRP A 126 11.26 -12.19 -18.28
N GLN A 127 12.26 -12.12 -19.16
CA GLN A 127 12.25 -12.83 -20.43
C GLN A 127 13.49 -13.69 -20.58
N LYS A 128 13.33 -14.83 -21.25
CA LYS A 128 14.39 -15.75 -21.69
C LYS A 128 14.38 -15.75 -23.21
N ASP A 129 15.44 -15.24 -23.83
CA ASP A 129 15.55 -15.11 -25.29
C ASP A 129 14.35 -14.40 -25.96
N GLY A 130 13.71 -13.48 -25.24
CA GLY A 130 12.55 -12.72 -25.68
C GLY A 130 11.19 -13.33 -25.33
N GLU A 131 11.14 -14.52 -24.74
CA GLU A 131 9.90 -15.15 -24.25
C GLU A 131 9.68 -14.90 -22.76
N ASP A 132 8.44 -14.59 -22.36
CA ASP A 132 8.09 -14.29 -20.97
C ASP A 132 8.29 -15.48 -20.04
N VAL A 133 9.00 -15.26 -18.94
CA VAL A 133 9.23 -16.24 -17.88
C VAL A 133 8.36 -15.89 -16.67
N ARG A 134 7.58 -16.87 -16.21
CA ARG A 134 6.71 -16.75 -15.03
C ARG A 134 7.07 -17.74 -13.92
N GLU A 135 7.73 -18.84 -14.27
CA GLU A 135 8.20 -19.85 -13.33
C GLU A 135 9.46 -19.33 -12.62
N ASP A 136 9.62 -19.71 -11.34
CA ASP A 136 10.78 -19.34 -10.52
C ASP A 136 11.05 -17.83 -10.38
N VAL A 137 10.01 -17.01 -10.60
CA VAL A 137 10.00 -15.57 -10.40
C VAL A 137 9.30 -15.20 -9.09
N GLU A 138 10.01 -14.51 -8.20
CA GLU A 138 9.47 -13.87 -7.00
C GLU A 138 9.41 -12.35 -7.19
N LEU A 139 8.21 -11.82 -7.43
CA LEU A 139 7.98 -10.38 -7.48
C LEU A 139 7.62 -9.86 -6.09
N ARG A 140 8.45 -8.96 -5.56
CA ARG A 140 8.22 -8.36 -4.23
C ARG A 140 7.29 -7.15 -4.28
N GLU A 141 6.76 -6.80 -3.12
CA GLU A 141 5.93 -5.62 -2.93
C GLU A 141 6.68 -4.32 -3.28
N THR A 142 5.93 -3.30 -3.69
CA THR A 142 6.46 -1.95 -3.92
C THR A 142 6.61 -1.24 -2.57
N LEU A 143 7.83 -0.88 -2.22
CA LEU A 143 8.16 -0.20 -0.97
C LEU A 143 8.44 1.30 -1.21
N PRO A 144 8.09 2.19 -0.26
CA PRO A 144 8.47 3.59 -0.32
C PRO A 144 9.93 3.81 0.07
N ASN A 145 10.57 4.81 -0.55
CA ASN A 145 11.86 5.36 -0.16
C ASN A 145 11.68 6.58 0.76
N GLN A 146 12.74 6.98 1.46
CA GLN A 146 12.71 8.14 2.36
C GLN A 146 12.46 9.47 1.65
N ASP A 147 12.82 9.56 0.37
CA ASP A 147 12.61 10.74 -0.49
C ASP A 147 11.19 10.80 -1.11
N GLY A 148 10.32 9.83 -0.79
CA GLY A 148 8.97 9.74 -1.33
C GLY A 148 8.85 9.03 -2.69
N SER A 149 9.95 8.60 -3.30
CA SER A 149 9.94 7.72 -4.47
C SER A 149 9.63 6.27 -4.08
N PHE A 150 9.48 5.38 -5.06
CA PHE A 150 9.22 3.96 -4.84
C PHE A 150 10.39 3.07 -5.29
N GLN A 151 10.46 1.88 -4.69
CA GLN A 151 11.32 0.79 -5.13
C GLN A 151 10.58 -0.54 -5.20
N LYS A 152 11.04 -1.43 -6.07
CA LYS A 152 10.51 -2.79 -6.25
C LYS A 152 11.62 -3.74 -6.68
N ARG A 153 11.50 -5.02 -6.32
CA ARG A 153 12.45 -6.06 -6.70
C ARG A 153 11.74 -7.26 -7.31
N SER A 154 12.33 -7.81 -8.36
CA SER A 154 11.95 -9.10 -8.93
C SER A 154 13.16 -10.03 -8.87
N ILE A 155 12.97 -11.25 -8.37
CA ILE A 155 14.03 -12.24 -8.18
C ILE A 155 13.73 -13.43 -9.09
N LEU A 156 14.67 -13.79 -9.94
CA LEU A 156 14.61 -15.00 -10.78
C LEU A 156 15.59 -16.03 -10.23
N ARG A 157 15.10 -17.25 -9.99
CA ARG A 157 15.95 -18.39 -9.60
C ARG A 157 16.25 -19.21 -10.84
N VAL A 158 17.52 -19.25 -11.23
CA VAL A 158 17.95 -19.95 -12.44
C VAL A 158 19.31 -20.59 -12.20
N PRO A 159 19.50 -21.88 -12.56
CA PRO A 159 20.80 -22.52 -12.45
C PRO A 159 21.87 -21.75 -13.25
N ALA A 160 23.10 -21.68 -12.73
CA ALA A 160 24.19 -20.95 -13.38
C ALA A 160 24.48 -21.45 -14.82
N GLU A 161 24.30 -22.74 -15.08
CA GLU A 161 24.48 -23.34 -16.40
C GLU A 161 23.41 -22.91 -17.41
N GLU A 162 22.17 -22.72 -16.95
CA GLU A 162 21.07 -22.17 -17.77
C GLU A 162 21.30 -20.69 -18.07
N LEU A 163 21.72 -19.94 -17.05
CA LEU A 163 21.99 -18.51 -17.16
C LEU A 163 23.13 -18.20 -18.16
N LYS A 164 24.08 -19.11 -18.35
CA LYS A 164 25.17 -19.00 -19.33
C LYS A 164 24.75 -19.30 -20.77
N LYS A 165 23.67 -20.07 -20.95
CA LYS A 165 23.21 -20.54 -22.28
C LYS A 165 22.21 -19.59 -22.93
N HIS A 166 21.49 -18.83 -22.13
CA HIS A 166 20.35 -18.03 -22.58
C HIS A 166 20.48 -16.58 -22.13
N ASN A 167 19.88 -15.68 -22.91
CA ASN A 167 19.85 -14.26 -22.57
C ASN A 167 18.61 -13.97 -21.73
N TYR A 168 18.84 -13.78 -20.43
CA TYR A 168 17.79 -13.35 -19.52
C TYR A 168 17.75 -11.82 -19.43
N THR A 169 16.55 -11.25 -19.51
CA THR A 169 16.33 -9.80 -19.39
C THR A 169 15.23 -9.50 -18.38
N CYS A 170 15.44 -8.45 -17.58
CA CYS A 170 14.39 -7.84 -16.79
C CYS A 170 13.73 -6.72 -17.60
N VAL A 171 12.41 -6.80 -17.76
CA VAL A 171 11.61 -5.82 -18.50
C VAL A 171 10.77 -5.03 -17.51
N VAL A 172 10.89 -3.70 -17.55
CA VAL A 172 10.23 -2.77 -16.63
C VAL A 172 9.35 -1.80 -17.40
N GLN A 173 8.06 -1.81 -17.06
CA GLN A 173 7.06 -0.92 -17.63
C GLN A 173 6.55 0.04 -16.55
N HIS A 174 6.56 1.33 -16.88
CA HIS A 174 6.14 2.38 -15.98
C HIS A 174 5.57 3.56 -16.77
N SER A 175 4.56 4.23 -16.21
CA SER A 175 3.77 5.26 -16.92
C SER A 175 4.56 6.51 -17.34
N SER A 176 5.79 6.69 -16.82
CA SER A 176 6.72 7.76 -17.18
C SER A 176 7.56 7.45 -18.43
N LEU A 177 7.52 6.21 -18.91
CA LEU A 177 8.37 5.74 -19.99
C LEU A 177 7.54 5.63 -21.27
N GLU A 178 8.09 6.11 -22.39
CA GLU A 178 7.47 5.90 -23.71
C GLU A 178 7.60 4.44 -24.19
N LYS A 179 8.67 3.77 -23.77
CA LYS A 179 8.98 2.36 -24.03
C LYS A 179 9.52 1.72 -22.76
N GLU A 180 9.31 0.41 -22.63
CA GLU A 180 9.84 -0.36 -21.51
C GLU A 180 11.36 -0.30 -21.40
N LEU A 181 11.86 -0.37 -20.17
CA LEU A 181 13.30 -0.54 -19.92
C LEU A 181 13.61 -2.03 -19.90
N VAL A 182 14.58 -2.43 -20.72
CA VAL A 182 15.08 -3.81 -20.79
C VAL A 182 16.51 -3.84 -20.27
N LYS A 183 16.77 -4.64 -19.23
CA LYS A 183 18.10 -4.82 -18.65
C LYS A 183 18.52 -6.29 -18.74
N LEU A 184 19.59 -6.54 -19.49
CA LEU A 184 20.22 -7.86 -19.58
C LEU A 184 20.88 -8.22 -18.25
N VAL A 185 20.80 -9.50 -17.89
CA VAL A 185 21.58 -10.02 -16.75
C VAL A 185 23.07 -10.00 -17.11
N PRO A 186 23.92 -9.33 -16.33
CA PRO A 186 25.36 -9.30 -16.63
C PRO A 186 26.00 -10.68 -16.42
N PRO A 187 27.02 -11.04 -17.22
CA PRO A 187 27.81 -12.25 -16.98
C PRO A 187 28.58 -12.15 -15.64
N GLU A 188 28.91 -13.30 -15.04
CA GLU A 188 29.54 -13.42 -13.70
C GLU A 188 30.81 -12.55 -13.51
N SER A 189 31.49 -12.17 -14.59
CA SER A 189 32.79 -11.47 -14.56
C SER A 189 32.72 -9.94 -14.40
N GLN A 190 31.53 -9.34 -14.27
CA GLN A 190 31.36 -7.87 -14.24
C GLN A 190 30.69 -7.31 -12.97
N VAL A 191 30.51 -8.11 -11.93
CA VAL A 191 29.93 -7.64 -10.66
C VAL A 191 31.04 -7.15 -9.72
N PRO A 192 31.01 -5.89 -9.23
CA PRO A 192 31.95 -5.43 -8.21
C PRO A 192 31.82 -6.30 -6.95
N ARG A 193 32.95 -6.80 -6.47
CA ARG A 193 33.04 -7.59 -5.23
C ARG A 193 32.76 -6.72 -4.00
#